data_AF-A0A820MHK2-F1
#
_entry.id   AF-A0A820MHK2-F1
#
_cell.length_a   1.000
_cell.length_b   1.000
_cell.length_c   1.000
_cell.angle_alpha   90.00
_cell.angle_beta   90.00
_cell.angle_gamma   90.00
#
_symmetry.space_group_name_H-M   'P 1'
#
loop_
_entity.id
_entity.type
_entity.pdbx_description
1 polymer ?
#
loop_
_entity_poly.entity_id
_entity_poly.type
_entity_poly.pdbx_seq_one_letter_code
_entity_poly.pdbx_strand_id
1 'polypeptide(L)'
;ATAEDLPDNSFAGQQDTYLHVIKENLIDKVKECWASLFTARAISYRKKSNIDHKIVKLAVVVQEMISSEVSGVAFTANPITGLRNEVVIDSTYGLGEALVSGLVTPDHYEILFDKYENVEICVKNIGEKSIHIIGKSDGGTETLVTVDNNKKIEA
;
A
#
# COMPACT_ATOMS: atom_id res chain seq x y z
N ALA A 1 -10.71 6.66 -8.59
CA ALA A 1 -11.99 6.47 -9.34
C ALA A 1 -12.76 7.78 -9.28
N THR A 2 -13.58 8.16 -10.27
CA THR A 2 -14.09 9.56 -10.35
C THR A 2 -15.19 9.92 -9.35
N ALA A 3 -15.63 8.99 -8.49
CA ALA A 3 -16.65 9.26 -7.47
C ALA A 3 -16.03 9.60 -6.08
N GLU A 4 -14.71 9.75 -6.03
CA GLU A 4 -13.91 10.14 -4.85
C GLU A 4 -14.11 11.61 -4.43
N ASP A 5 -14.82 12.41 -5.23
CA ASP A 5 -15.13 13.82 -4.96
C ASP A 5 -16.30 14.04 -3.98
N LEU A 6 -16.80 12.99 -3.31
CA LEU A 6 -17.81 13.12 -2.26
C LEU A 6 -17.13 13.13 -0.89
N PRO A 7 -17.42 14.13 -0.01
CA PRO A 7 -16.71 14.35 1.27
C PRO A 7 -16.58 13.13 2.19
N ASP A 8 -17.50 12.15 2.06
CA ASP A 8 -17.60 10.99 2.94
C ASP A 8 -17.24 9.64 2.27
N ASN A 9 -16.77 9.64 1.01
CA ASN A 9 -16.53 8.39 0.26
C ASN A 9 -15.05 8.20 -0.11
N SER A 10 -14.37 7.31 0.60
CA SER A 10 -13.07 6.78 0.17
C SER A 10 -13.26 5.48 -0.62
N PHE A 11 -12.77 5.47 -1.87
CA PHE A 11 -12.69 4.24 -2.68
C PHE A 11 -11.44 3.41 -2.35
N ALA A 12 -10.73 3.73 -1.27
CA ALA A 12 -9.55 2.99 -0.85
C ALA A 12 -9.85 1.49 -0.71
N GLY A 13 -9.00 0.67 -1.34
CA GLY A 13 -9.08 -0.78 -1.34
C GLY A 13 -10.31 -1.37 -2.04
N GLN A 14 -11.08 -0.59 -2.82
CA GLN A 14 -12.28 -1.09 -3.51
C GLN A 14 -12.03 -1.59 -4.94
N GLN A 15 -10.88 -1.23 -5.52
CA GLN A 15 -10.51 -1.57 -6.89
C GLN A 15 -9.25 -2.44 -6.88
N ASP A 16 -9.12 -3.27 -7.90
CA ASP A 16 -7.97 -4.18 -8.01
C ASP A 16 -6.73 -3.42 -8.49
N THR A 17 -5.58 -3.82 -7.97
CA THR A 17 -4.24 -3.38 -8.38
C THR A 17 -3.45 -4.61 -8.77
N TYR A 18 -2.69 -4.52 -9.87
CA TYR A 18 -1.83 -5.58 -10.34
C TYR A 18 -0.39 -5.08 -10.39
N LEU A 19 0.52 -5.79 -9.72
CA LEU A 19 1.94 -5.45 -9.68
C LEU A 19 2.74 -6.27 -10.69
N HIS A 20 3.88 -5.69 -11.10
CA HIS A 20 4.87 -6.34 -11.95
C HIS A 20 4.28 -6.93 -13.25
N VAL A 21 3.42 -6.16 -13.92
CA VAL A 21 2.75 -6.55 -15.17
C VAL A 21 3.70 -6.36 -16.36
N ILE A 22 3.94 -7.43 -17.11
CA ILE A 22 4.72 -7.38 -18.36
C ILE A 22 3.89 -6.83 -19.52
N LYS A 23 4.57 -6.31 -20.55
CA LYS A 23 3.97 -5.59 -21.68
C LYS A 23 2.86 -6.40 -22.36
N GLU A 24 3.06 -7.70 -22.49
CA GLU A 24 2.16 -8.64 -23.14
C GLU A 24 0.81 -8.74 -22.42
N ASN A 25 0.78 -8.51 -21.10
CA ASN A 25 -0.43 -8.59 -20.28
C ASN A 25 -1.05 -7.23 -19.94
N LEU A 26 -0.41 -6.12 -20.30
CA LEU A 26 -0.83 -4.78 -19.87
C LEU A 26 -2.30 -4.48 -20.21
N ILE A 27 -2.71 -4.72 -21.45
CA ILE A 27 -4.06 -4.41 -21.91
C ILE A 27 -5.11 -5.25 -21.17
N ASP A 28 -4.81 -6.50 -20.86
CA ASP A 28 -5.73 -7.37 -20.14
C ASP A 28 -5.82 -6.97 -18.67
N LYS A 29 -4.71 -6.57 -18.02
CA LYS A 29 -4.74 -6.03 -16.66
C LYS A 29 -5.50 -4.70 -16.56
N VAL A 30 -5.43 -3.84 -17.57
CA VAL A 30 -6.26 -2.63 -17.63
C VAL A 30 -7.75 -2.97 -17.68
N LYS A 31 -8.15 -3.98 -18.47
CA LYS A 31 -9.55 -4.44 -18.53
C LYS A 31 -9.98 -5.08 -17.21
N GLU A 32 -9.12 -5.85 -16.56
CA GLU A 32 -9.39 -6.42 -15.23
C GLU A 32 -9.60 -5.31 -14.19
N CYS A 33 -8.79 -4.25 -14.19
CA CYS A 33 -9.02 -3.07 -13.34
C CYS A 33 -10.41 -2.46 -13.58
N TRP A 34 -10.84 -2.30 -14.84
CA TRP A 34 -12.21 -1.84 -15.14
C TRP A 34 -13.28 -2.82 -14.68
N ALA A 35 -13.05 -4.11 -14.81
CA ALA A 35 -13.96 -5.15 -14.33
C ALA A 35 -14.08 -5.13 -12.79
N SER A 36 -13.02 -4.72 -12.07
CA SER A 36 -13.02 -4.63 -10.60
C SER A 36 -14.08 -3.68 -10.05
N LEU A 37 -14.53 -2.70 -10.85
CA LEU A 37 -15.69 -1.87 -10.54
C LEU A 37 -16.94 -2.70 -10.31
N PHE A 38 -17.09 -3.87 -10.93
CA PHE A 38 -18.31 -4.68 -10.88
C PHE A 38 -18.20 -5.88 -9.93
N THR A 39 -17.20 -5.89 -9.05
CA THR A 39 -17.12 -6.88 -7.97
C THR A 39 -18.29 -6.73 -6.98
N ALA A 40 -18.64 -7.82 -6.28
CA ALA A 40 -19.69 -7.80 -5.27
C ALA A 40 -19.43 -6.75 -4.17
N ARG A 41 -18.16 -6.57 -3.79
CA ARG A 41 -17.70 -5.56 -2.83
C ARG A 41 -17.96 -4.14 -3.35
N ALA A 42 -17.50 -3.84 -4.56
CA ALA A 42 -17.66 -2.50 -5.15
C ALA A 42 -19.14 -2.14 -5.42
N ILE A 43 -19.96 -3.12 -5.85
CA ILE A 43 -21.41 -2.94 -6.02
C ILE A 43 -22.07 -2.66 -4.67
N SER A 44 -21.77 -3.46 -3.64
CA SER A 44 -22.34 -3.30 -2.30
C SER A 44 -21.98 -1.96 -1.67
N TYR A 45 -20.73 -1.52 -1.83
CA TYR A 45 -20.28 -0.21 -1.36
C TYR A 45 -21.07 0.93 -2.02
N ARG A 46 -21.17 0.93 -3.36
CA ARG A 46 -21.94 1.96 -4.08
C ARG A 46 -23.41 1.98 -3.70
N LYS A 47 -24.02 0.81 -3.50
CA LYS A 47 -25.42 0.72 -3.05
C LYS A 47 -25.60 1.35 -1.67
N LYS A 48 -24.66 1.13 -0.74
CA LYS A 48 -24.67 1.76 0.59
C LYS A 48 -24.44 3.26 0.53
N SER A 49 -23.54 3.72 -0.35
CA SER A 49 -23.24 5.14 -0.55
C SER A 49 -24.22 5.86 -1.49
N ASN A 50 -25.29 5.20 -1.94
CA ASN A 50 -26.30 5.73 -2.86
C ASN A 50 -25.72 6.30 -4.17
N ILE A 51 -24.71 5.64 -4.73
CA ILE A 51 -24.03 6.03 -5.98
C ILE A 51 -24.60 5.20 -7.14
N ASP A 52 -25.08 5.85 -8.19
CA ASP A 52 -25.57 5.18 -9.41
C ASP A 52 -24.42 4.44 -10.11
N HIS A 53 -24.67 3.19 -10.49
CA HIS A 53 -23.72 2.36 -11.25
C HIS A 53 -23.37 2.95 -12.62
N LYS A 54 -24.28 3.71 -13.24
CA LYS A 54 -24.10 4.25 -14.60
C LYS A 54 -23.14 5.44 -14.68
N ILE A 55 -22.87 6.13 -13.57
CA ILE A 55 -22.09 7.36 -13.56
C ILE A 55 -20.61 7.14 -13.18
N VAL A 56 -20.24 5.95 -12.71
CA VAL A 56 -18.89 5.68 -12.21
C VAL A 56 -17.94 5.41 -13.37
N LYS A 57 -16.84 6.17 -13.40
CA LYS A 57 -15.73 5.98 -14.34
C LYS A 57 -14.46 5.61 -13.57
N LEU A 58 -13.64 4.76 -14.17
CA LEU A 58 -12.32 4.38 -13.64
C LEU A 58 -11.24 4.76 -14.65
N ALA A 59 -10.34 5.64 -14.23
CA ALA A 59 -9.04 5.80 -14.86
C ALA A 59 -8.08 4.79 -14.24
N VAL A 60 -7.26 4.14 -15.08
CA VAL A 60 -6.23 3.19 -14.64
C VAL A 60 -4.88 3.88 -14.72
N VAL A 61 -4.15 3.89 -13.62
CA VAL A 61 -2.78 4.40 -13.56
C VAL A 61 -1.85 3.27 -14.00
N VAL A 62 -1.01 3.54 -15.00
CA VAL A 62 0.08 2.65 -15.41
C VAL A 62 1.38 3.33 -15.01
N GLN A 63 2.13 2.67 -14.14
CA GLN A 63 3.39 3.17 -13.60
C GLN A 63 4.49 2.13 -13.84
N GLU A 64 5.72 2.61 -14.03
CA GLU A 64 6.89 1.75 -14.02
C GLU A 64 7.01 1.03 -12.67
N MET A 65 7.26 -0.28 -12.72
CA MET A 65 7.39 -1.10 -11.54
C MET A 65 8.78 -0.91 -10.91
N ILE A 66 8.83 -0.58 -9.63
CA ILE A 66 10.08 -0.45 -8.88
C ILE A 66 10.38 -1.76 -8.17
N SER A 67 11.56 -2.32 -8.42
CA SER A 67 12.09 -3.48 -7.68
C SER A 67 12.65 -3.02 -6.33
N SER A 68 11.77 -2.85 -5.34
CA SER A 68 12.15 -2.35 -4.02
C SER A 68 12.74 -3.44 -3.13
N GLU A 69 13.87 -3.15 -2.49
CA GLU A 69 14.42 -3.97 -1.39
C GLU A 69 13.62 -3.74 -0.09
N VAL A 70 13.18 -2.50 0.13
CA VAL A 70 12.33 -2.07 1.24
C VAL A 70 11.26 -1.13 0.70
N SER A 71 10.05 -1.26 1.21
CA SER A 71 8.91 -0.39 0.90
C SER A 71 8.13 -0.07 2.16
N GLY A 72 7.23 0.91 2.11
CA GLY A 72 6.54 1.38 3.30
C GLY A 72 5.40 2.34 3.04
N VAL A 73 4.75 2.76 4.13
CA VAL A 73 3.76 3.83 4.18
C VAL A 73 4.28 4.90 5.13
N ALA A 74 4.06 6.17 4.78
CA ALA A 74 4.38 7.29 5.64
C ALA A 74 3.19 8.21 5.83
N PHE A 75 2.96 8.65 7.06
CA PHE A 75 2.02 9.71 7.40
C PHE A 75 2.81 10.92 7.88
N THR A 76 2.62 12.08 7.22
CA THR A 76 3.30 13.34 7.57
C THR A 76 2.66 14.07 8.76
N ALA A 77 1.60 13.50 9.32
CA ALA A 77 1.02 13.84 10.61
C ALA A 77 0.64 12.54 11.29
N ASN A 78 0.94 12.39 12.59
CA ASN A 78 0.64 11.15 13.30
C ASN A 78 -0.89 10.92 13.29
N PRO A 79 -1.37 9.79 12.72
CA PRO A 79 -2.80 9.52 12.58
C PRO A 79 -3.51 9.20 13.90
N ILE A 80 -2.75 8.89 14.97
CA ILE A 80 -3.23 8.61 16.32
C ILE A 80 -3.30 9.90 17.14
N THR A 81 -2.22 10.69 17.17
CA THR A 81 -2.13 11.91 17.99
C THR A 81 -2.67 13.17 17.29
N GLY A 82 -2.68 13.16 15.95
CA GLY A 82 -3.01 14.32 15.11
C GLY A 82 -1.89 15.36 15.00
N LEU A 83 -0.73 15.12 15.62
CA LEU A 83 0.39 16.05 15.60
C LEU A 83 1.02 16.11 14.19
N ARG A 84 1.14 17.32 13.66
CA ARG A 84 1.68 17.59 12.31
C ARG A 84 3.20 17.72 12.27
N ASN A 85 3.83 17.73 13.43
CA ASN A 85 5.28 17.74 13.58
C ASN A 85 5.83 16.34 13.91
N GLU A 86 5.01 15.32 13.68
CA GLU A 86 5.30 13.93 13.96
C GLU A 86 4.99 13.11 12.70
N VAL A 87 6.01 12.46 12.15
CA VAL A 87 5.92 11.58 10.99
C VAL A 87 5.89 10.15 11.48
N VAL A 88 4.94 9.36 10.98
CA VAL A 88 4.88 7.91 11.24
C VAL A 88 5.30 7.18 9.97
N ILE A 89 6.22 6.23 10.09
CA ILE A 89 6.70 5.41 8.97
C ILE A 89 6.57 3.94 9.35
N ASP A 90 5.86 3.18 8.52
CA ASP A 90 5.86 1.73 8.54
C ASP A 90 6.64 1.20 7.34
N SER A 91 7.56 0.24 7.56
CA SER A 91 8.35 -0.35 6.47
C SER A 91 8.46 -1.88 6.54
N THR A 92 8.60 -2.50 5.36
CA THR A 92 8.79 -3.93 5.20
C THR A 92 9.74 -4.24 4.05
N TYR A 93 10.25 -5.47 3.97
CA TYR A 93 11.06 -5.92 2.84
C TYR A 93 10.22 -6.14 1.57
N GLY A 94 10.86 -6.00 0.42
CA GLY A 94 10.25 -6.24 -0.89
C GLY A 94 9.23 -5.18 -1.28
N LEU A 95 8.24 -5.59 -2.08
CA LEU A 95 7.14 -4.76 -2.56
C LEU A 95 6.14 -4.43 -1.45
N GLY A 96 5.57 -3.23 -1.50
CA GLY A 96 4.67 -2.70 -0.46
C GLY A 96 3.34 -3.44 -0.33
N GLU A 97 3.03 -4.34 -1.27
CA GLU A 97 1.81 -5.14 -1.28
C GLU A 97 1.62 -5.95 0.00
N ALA A 98 2.69 -6.52 0.56
CA ALA A 98 2.63 -7.30 1.79
C ALA A 98 2.16 -6.44 2.97
N LEU A 99 2.64 -5.19 3.04
CA LEU A 99 2.29 -4.23 4.07
C LEU A 99 0.84 -3.77 3.94
N VAL A 100 0.45 -3.28 2.76
CA VAL A 100 -0.90 -2.73 2.54
C VAL A 100 -2.00 -3.80 2.58
N SER A 101 -1.63 -5.07 2.36
CA SER A 101 -2.53 -6.23 2.51
C SER A 101 -2.59 -6.75 3.94
N GLY A 102 -1.83 -6.18 4.88
CA GLY A 102 -1.81 -6.59 6.29
C GLY A 102 -1.23 -7.98 6.53
N LEU A 103 -0.34 -8.44 5.64
CA LEU A 103 0.23 -9.79 5.70
C LEU A 103 1.50 -9.87 6.58
N VAL A 104 2.05 -8.71 6.98
CA VAL A 104 3.30 -8.60 7.73
C VAL A 104 3.18 -7.58 8.85
N THR A 105 3.91 -7.83 9.94
CA THR A 105 4.19 -6.80 10.96
C THR A 105 5.41 -5.98 10.51
N PRO A 106 5.25 -4.68 10.18
CA PRO A 106 6.33 -3.83 9.70
C PRO A 106 7.27 -3.39 10.82
N ASP A 107 8.40 -2.82 10.43
CA ASP A 107 9.10 -1.88 11.30
C ASP A 107 8.29 -0.60 11.40
N HIS A 108 8.20 -0.05 12.60
CA HIS A 108 7.41 1.13 12.91
C HIS A 108 8.28 2.20 13.55
N TYR A 109 8.23 3.41 13.00
CA TYR A 109 8.98 4.57 13.44
C TYR A 109 8.07 5.76 13.66
N GLU A 110 8.23 6.44 14.80
CA GLU A 110 7.65 7.77 15.03
C GLU A 110 8.79 8.77 15.11
N ILE A 111 8.73 9.78 14.25
CA ILE A 111 9.80 10.75 14.04
C ILE A 111 9.26 12.15 14.32
N LEU A 112 9.82 12.81 15.32
CA LEU A 112 9.52 14.20 15.64
C LEU A 112 10.42 15.12 14.82
N PHE A 113 9.87 16.21 14.29
CA PHE A 113 10.66 17.32 13.78
C PHE A 113 10.25 18.64 14.40
N ASP A 114 11.21 19.53 14.62
CA ASP A 114 10.93 20.87 15.14
C ASP A 114 10.83 21.92 14.02
N LYS A 115 10.55 23.18 14.40
CA LYS A 115 10.45 24.32 13.46
C LYS A 115 11.76 24.67 12.75
N TYR A 116 12.88 24.06 13.14
CA TYR A 116 14.19 24.23 12.53
C TYR A 116 14.62 22.98 11.77
N GLU A 117 13.68 22.05 11.51
CA GLU A 117 13.91 20.78 10.81
C GLU A 117 14.90 19.85 11.52
N ASN A 118 15.13 20.02 12.83
CA ASN A 118 15.84 19.01 13.60
C ASN A 118 14.95 17.78 13.74
N VAL A 119 15.51 16.60 13.51
CA VAL A 119 14.79 15.32 13.45
C VAL A 119 15.23 14.41 14.60
N GLU A 120 14.27 13.80 15.29
CA GLU A 120 14.49 12.81 16.34
C GLU A 120 13.60 11.58 16.11
N ILE A 121 14.15 10.38 16.22
CA ILE A 121 13.36 9.14 16.22
C ILE A 121 12.92 8.87 17.66
N CYS A 122 11.65 9.13 17.96
CA CYS A 122 11.09 8.97 19.31
C CYS A 122 10.68 7.52 19.57
N VAL A 123 10.20 6.81 18.56
CA VAL A 123 9.79 5.40 18.65
C VAL A 123 10.43 4.61 17.52
N LYS A 124 10.91 3.41 17.87
CA LYS A 124 11.43 2.41 16.93
C LYS A 124 11.01 1.02 17.41
N ASN A 125 10.08 0.41 16.68
CA ASN A 125 9.68 -0.98 16.88
C ASN A 125 10.06 -1.79 15.65
N ILE A 126 10.81 -2.87 15.83
CA ILE A 126 11.22 -3.75 14.73
C ILE A 126 10.22 -4.90 14.60
N GLY A 127 9.56 -4.99 13.46
CA GLY A 127 8.58 -6.03 13.17
C GLY A 127 9.24 -7.32 12.67
N GLU A 128 8.51 -8.44 12.79
CA GLU A 128 9.01 -9.75 12.37
C GLU A 128 9.30 -9.83 10.86
N LYS A 129 8.50 -9.12 10.03
CA LYS A 129 8.64 -9.09 8.56
C LYS A 129 8.85 -10.50 7.96
N SER A 130 8.08 -11.48 8.44
CA SER A 130 8.28 -12.92 8.20
C SER A 130 8.13 -13.37 6.75
N ILE A 131 7.49 -12.56 5.91
CA ILE A 131 7.42 -12.74 4.47
C ILE A 131 7.72 -11.42 3.74
N HIS A 132 8.05 -11.50 2.46
CA HIS A 132 8.10 -10.36 1.56
C HIS A 132 7.67 -10.75 0.16
N ILE A 133 7.21 -9.78 -0.62
CA ILE A 133 6.72 -9.99 -1.98
C ILE A 133 7.73 -9.41 -2.97
N ILE A 134 8.03 -10.14 -4.03
CA ILE A 134 8.90 -9.68 -5.12
C ILE A 134 8.20 -9.85 -6.48
N GLY A 135 8.70 -9.14 -7.50
CA GLY A 135 8.27 -9.35 -8.88
C GLY A 135 8.93 -10.56 -9.52
N LYS A 136 8.17 -11.33 -10.31
CA LYS A 136 8.67 -12.48 -11.06
C LYS A 136 9.15 -12.08 -12.45
N SER A 137 10.19 -12.72 -12.96
CA SER A 137 10.74 -12.43 -14.29
C SER A 137 9.76 -12.62 -15.45
N ASP A 138 8.73 -13.46 -15.29
CA ASP A 138 7.68 -13.74 -16.27
C ASP A 138 6.38 -12.95 -16.02
N GLY A 139 6.38 -12.03 -15.04
CA GLY A 139 5.24 -11.19 -14.69
C GLY A 139 4.47 -11.65 -13.45
N GLY A 140 3.87 -10.68 -12.77
CA GLY A 140 3.20 -10.86 -11.48
C GLY A 140 4.18 -10.96 -10.31
N THR A 141 3.68 -11.38 -9.16
CA THR A 141 4.43 -11.37 -7.91
C THR A 141 4.52 -12.77 -7.28
N GLU A 142 5.54 -12.97 -6.45
CA GLU A 142 5.68 -14.14 -5.60
C GLU A 142 5.97 -13.74 -4.16
N THR A 143 5.49 -14.56 -3.22
CA THR A 143 5.72 -14.39 -1.78
C THR A 143 6.85 -15.30 -1.34
N LEU A 144 7.86 -14.73 -0.71
CA LEU A 144 8.99 -15.45 -0.15
C LEU A 144 8.96 -15.34 1.39
N VAL A 145 9.38 -16.41 2.07
CA VAL A 145 9.61 -16.38 3.51
C VAL A 145 10.91 -15.66 3.79
N THR A 146 10.86 -14.68 4.68
CA THR A 146 12.06 -13.98 5.15
C THR A 146 12.79 -14.90 6.13
N VAL A 147 13.95 -15.40 5.71
CA VAL A 147 14.81 -16.20 6.59
C VAL A 147 15.69 -15.25 7.39
N ASP A 148 15.38 -15.15 8.68
CA ASP A 148 16.02 -14.24 9.60
C ASP A 148 17.44 -14.71 9.94
N ASN A 149 18.42 -14.31 9.10
CA ASN A 149 19.84 -14.65 9.30
C ASN A 149 20.53 -13.82 10.40
N ASN A 150 19.82 -12.86 11.02
CA ASN A 150 20.39 -11.87 11.93
C ASN A 150 19.98 -12.00 13.41
N LYS A 151 19.56 -13.18 13.88
CA LYS A 151 19.53 -13.49 15.33
C LYS A 151 20.93 -13.63 15.98
N LYS A 152 21.92 -12.86 15.53
CA LYS A 152 23.24 -12.79 16.17
C LYS A 152 23.58 -11.36 16.60
N ILE A 153 23.66 -11.25 17.93
CA ILE A 153 24.43 -10.30 18.74
C ILE A 153 23.74 -8.93 18.94
N GLU A 154 23.01 -8.80 20.04
CA GLU A 154 23.35 -7.78 21.04
C GLU A 154 23.40 -8.45 22.42
N ALA A 155 24.47 -8.12 23.15
CA ALA A 155 24.83 -8.58 24.48
C ALA A 155 24.60 -7.46 25.48
#